data_AF-A0A6P6FLA3-F1
#
_entry.id   AF-A0A6P6FLA3-F1
#
_cell.length_a   1.000
_cell.length_b   1.000
_cell.length_c   1.000
_cell.angle_alpha   90.00
_cell.angle_beta   90.00
_cell.angle_gamma   90.00
#
_symmetry.space_group_name_H-M   'P 1'
#
loop_
_entity.id
_entity.type
_entity.pdbx_description
1 polymer ?
#
loop_
_entity_poly.entity_id
_entity_poly.type
_entity_poly.pdbx_seq_one_letter_code
_entity_poly.pdbx_strand_id
1 'polypeptide(L)'
;MLDQRFQKEEALNFRVAKANEVFQLEKELVADIRQFERQRDELEAEIKKVNASLAAAHARLHNMREERDQFDDASNQILVHLKTKEDELSRSIASCRAEADVVDTWVTFLEGTWVLQASYTEQKEKQVKGELERYGEHFANLVIHLLSTYKDRLSPLINRIKKLAEDLRKSQGSKTTFGEDDESSKVTNTRKDLEEEYVDGESKILATLRVIDAMKSQYYVQTEGIYRKEEQKIAELFSAVEKLKVEFESIERPTLEIETPTQRSETPFSDKSNKSPLAIYKQRPDTPEYKKNGAMEKNTLPAEVEITNLVSAYEKFDGEDSPEVINAEEINDWEFDALDKD
;
A
#
# COMPACT_ATOMS: atom_id res chain seq x y z
N MET A 1 80.33 27.29 -143.25
CA MET A 1 80.17 28.33 -142.19
C MET A 1 78.72 28.47 -141.70
N LEU A 2 77.66 28.23 -142.50
CA LEU A 2 76.27 28.33 -142.02
C LEU A 2 75.85 27.21 -141.05
N ASP A 3 76.29 25.97 -141.25
CA ASP A 3 75.85 24.79 -140.48
C ASP A 3 76.30 24.80 -139.00
N GLN A 4 77.54 25.24 -138.75
CA GLN A 4 78.08 25.40 -137.40
C GLN A 4 77.40 26.54 -136.61
N ARG A 5 76.76 27.48 -137.31
CA ARG A 5 75.96 28.54 -136.68
C ARG A 5 74.60 27.99 -136.23
N PHE A 6 73.99 27.16 -137.07
CA PHE A 6 72.70 26.50 -136.79
C PHE A 6 72.79 25.52 -135.61
N GLN A 7 73.80 24.65 -135.56
CA GLN A 7 74.01 23.73 -134.43
C GLN A 7 74.26 24.45 -133.10
N LYS A 8 74.94 25.61 -133.13
CA LYS A 8 75.15 26.46 -131.95
C LYS A 8 73.85 27.12 -131.47
N GLU A 9 72.99 27.54 -132.40
CA GLU A 9 71.69 28.13 -132.11
C GLU A 9 70.72 27.08 -131.53
N GLU A 10 70.70 25.87 -132.08
CA GLU A 10 69.89 24.76 -131.59
C GLU A 10 70.32 24.29 -130.19
N ALA A 11 71.63 24.15 -129.93
CA ALA A 11 72.16 23.82 -128.61
C ALA A 11 71.86 24.93 -127.57
N LEU A 12 71.86 26.20 -127.98
CA LEU A 12 71.48 27.32 -127.13
C LEU A 12 69.98 27.26 -126.81
N ASN A 13 69.12 27.02 -127.80
CA ASN A 13 67.67 26.86 -127.60
C ASN A 13 67.33 25.67 -126.70
N PHE A 14 67.99 24.51 -126.87
CA PHE A 14 67.82 23.35 -125.99
C PHE A 14 68.25 23.66 -124.55
N ARG A 15 69.40 24.34 -124.37
CA ARG A 15 69.85 24.78 -123.04
C ARG A 15 68.85 25.72 -122.38
N VAL A 16 68.27 26.65 -123.12
CA VAL A 16 67.24 27.56 -122.63
C VAL A 16 65.95 26.80 -122.28
N ALA A 17 65.49 25.89 -123.15
CA ALA A 17 64.31 25.07 -122.89
C ALA A 17 64.48 24.17 -121.66
N LYS A 18 65.62 23.48 -121.54
CA LYS A 18 65.95 22.65 -120.37
C LYS A 18 66.10 23.47 -119.10
N ALA A 19 66.68 24.67 -119.18
CA ALA A 19 66.75 25.58 -118.04
C ALA A 19 65.35 26.03 -117.58
N ASN A 20 64.43 26.28 -118.51
CA ASN A 20 63.04 26.62 -118.19
C ASN A 20 62.27 25.44 -117.58
N GLU A 21 62.46 24.21 -118.08
CA GLU A 21 61.86 22.99 -117.52
C GLU A 21 62.36 22.75 -116.08
N VAL A 22 63.69 22.81 -115.88
CA VAL A 22 64.30 22.66 -114.55
C VAL A 22 63.81 23.77 -113.61
N PHE A 23 63.72 25.02 -114.09
CA PHE A 23 63.17 26.13 -113.31
C PHE A 23 61.70 25.92 -112.92
N GLN A 24 60.88 25.39 -113.84
CA GLN A 24 59.47 25.09 -113.56
C GLN A 24 59.31 23.95 -112.56
N LEU A 25 60.10 22.87 -112.69
CA LEU A 25 60.15 21.77 -111.73
C LEU A 25 60.63 22.23 -110.34
N GLU A 26 61.64 23.10 -110.29
CA GLU A 26 62.11 23.70 -109.03
C GLU A 26 61.00 24.53 -108.38
N LYS A 27 60.27 25.32 -109.16
CA LYS A 27 59.14 26.12 -108.67
C LYS A 27 58.00 25.23 -108.13
N GLU A 28 57.68 24.13 -108.82
CA GLU A 28 56.70 23.14 -108.37
C GLU A 28 57.15 22.48 -107.07
N LEU A 29 58.40 22.02 -106.98
CA LEU A 29 58.95 21.43 -105.76
C LEU A 29 58.94 22.41 -104.58
N VAL A 30 59.25 23.69 -104.81
CA VAL A 30 59.15 24.73 -103.79
C VAL A 30 57.71 24.94 -103.35
N ALA A 31 56.73 24.86 -104.26
CA ALA A 31 55.32 24.95 -103.91
C ALA A 31 54.88 23.73 -103.07
N ASP A 32 55.32 22.53 -103.44
CA ASP A 32 55.05 21.29 -102.72
C ASP A 32 55.65 21.29 -101.32
N ILE A 33 56.92 21.71 -101.16
CA ILE A 33 57.58 21.86 -99.86
C ILE A 33 56.78 22.81 -98.96
N ARG A 34 56.36 23.96 -99.49
CA ARG A 34 55.52 24.93 -98.74
C ARG A 34 54.15 24.37 -98.39
N GLN A 35 53.60 23.45 -99.18
CA GLN A 35 52.37 22.75 -98.84
C GLN A 35 52.59 21.73 -97.73
N PHE A 36 53.66 20.92 -97.81
CA PHE A 36 53.99 19.94 -96.77
C PHE A 36 54.34 20.60 -95.43
N GLU A 37 55.04 21.73 -95.42
CA GLU A 37 55.30 22.49 -94.19
C GLU A 37 54.01 22.98 -93.52
N ARG A 38 53.05 23.51 -94.31
CA ARG A 38 51.74 23.91 -93.78
C ARG A 38 50.96 22.74 -93.20
N GLN A 39 50.95 21.60 -93.89
CA GLN A 39 50.31 20.37 -93.38
C GLN A 39 50.97 19.86 -92.10
N ARG A 40 52.30 19.92 -92.01
CA ARG A 40 53.04 19.57 -90.78
C ARG A 40 52.63 20.47 -89.61
N ASP A 41 52.58 21.78 -89.82
CA ASP A 41 52.25 22.75 -88.78
C ASP A 41 50.78 22.60 -88.31
N GLU A 42 49.86 22.28 -89.23
CA GLU A 42 48.45 21.96 -88.91
C GLU A 42 48.33 20.67 -88.07
N LEU A 43 49.00 19.60 -88.48
CA LEU A 43 49.05 18.35 -87.70
C LEU A 43 49.68 18.55 -86.32
N GLU A 44 50.73 19.37 -86.22
CA GLU A 44 51.34 19.69 -84.93
C GLU A 44 50.37 20.46 -84.01
N ALA A 45 49.57 21.38 -84.56
CA ALA A 45 48.54 22.10 -83.81
C ALA A 45 47.41 21.15 -83.33
N GLU A 46 46.97 20.22 -84.18
CA GLU A 46 45.99 19.20 -83.80
C GLU A 46 46.54 18.28 -82.69
N ILE A 47 47.79 17.82 -82.80
CA ILE A 47 48.44 16.99 -81.76
C ILE A 47 48.51 17.76 -80.44
N LYS A 48 48.88 19.05 -80.46
CA LYS A 48 48.89 19.90 -79.24
C LYS A 48 47.49 20.00 -78.63
N LYS A 49 46.46 20.18 -79.44
CA LYS A 49 45.06 20.24 -78.97
C LYS A 49 44.58 18.91 -78.37
N VAL A 50 44.90 17.78 -79.01
CA VAL A 50 44.58 16.44 -78.50
C VAL A 50 45.31 16.18 -77.18
N ASN A 51 46.60 16.51 -77.08
CA ASN A 51 47.37 16.34 -75.86
C ASN A 51 46.82 17.19 -74.70
N ALA A 52 46.45 18.44 -74.95
CA ALA A 52 45.82 19.29 -73.93
C ALA A 52 44.46 18.72 -73.48
N SER A 53 43.65 18.22 -74.43
CA SER A 53 42.37 17.59 -74.13
C SER A 53 42.52 16.29 -73.35
N LEU A 54 43.53 15.49 -73.68
CA LEU A 54 43.86 14.25 -72.99
C LEU A 54 44.36 14.49 -71.57
N ALA A 55 45.21 15.50 -71.35
CA ALA A 55 45.63 15.92 -70.01
C ALA A 55 44.43 16.38 -69.16
N ALA A 56 43.51 17.16 -69.73
CA ALA A 56 42.29 17.57 -69.04
C ALA A 56 41.37 16.38 -68.72
N ALA A 57 41.24 15.41 -69.63
CA ALA A 57 40.46 14.20 -69.41
C ALA A 57 41.06 13.33 -68.30
N HIS A 58 42.40 13.17 -68.25
CA HIS A 58 43.08 12.46 -67.18
C HIS A 58 42.88 13.15 -65.82
N ALA A 59 42.97 14.48 -65.75
CA ALA A 59 42.71 15.21 -64.50
C ALA A 59 41.28 15.01 -64.01
N ARG A 60 40.28 15.10 -64.90
CA ARG A 60 38.87 14.82 -64.54
C ARG A 60 38.66 13.40 -64.06
N LEU A 61 39.27 12.42 -64.75
CA LEU A 61 39.20 11.02 -64.34
C LEU A 61 39.81 10.79 -62.96
N HIS A 62 40.91 11.48 -62.65
CA HIS A 62 41.52 11.40 -61.32
C HIS A 62 40.60 11.97 -60.24
N ASN A 63 40.06 13.17 -60.43
CA ASN A 63 39.13 13.79 -59.49
C ASN A 63 37.88 12.92 -59.26
N MET A 64 37.27 12.39 -60.34
CA MET A 64 36.10 11.52 -60.20
C MET A 64 36.39 10.22 -59.42
N ARG A 65 37.62 9.69 -59.52
CA ARG A 65 38.01 8.51 -58.73
C ARG A 65 38.15 8.86 -57.25
N GLU A 66 38.75 10.01 -56.95
CA GLU A 66 38.89 10.48 -55.57
C GLU A 66 37.53 10.80 -54.94
N GLU A 67 36.63 11.49 -55.64
CA GLU A 67 35.26 11.76 -55.17
C GLU A 67 34.49 10.47 -54.90
N ARG A 68 34.64 9.46 -55.77
CA ARG A 68 34.05 8.14 -55.54
C ARG A 68 34.62 7.49 -54.28
N ASP A 69 35.94 7.50 -54.11
CA ASP A 69 36.58 6.87 -52.94
C ASP A 69 36.16 7.56 -51.63
N GLN A 70 36.07 8.90 -51.62
CA GLN A 70 35.53 9.66 -50.49
C GLN A 70 34.06 9.36 -50.21
N PHE A 71 33.25 9.20 -51.26
CA PHE A 71 31.84 8.82 -51.12
C PHE A 71 31.70 7.42 -50.53
N ASP A 72 32.50 6.45 -51.00
CA ASP A 72 32.50 5.08 -50.49
C ASP A 72 32.92 5.04 -49.02
N ASP A 73 33.95 5.81 -48.63
CA ASP A 73 34.37 5.94 -47.23
C ASP A 73 33.30 6.59 -46.34
N ALA A 74 32.68 7.67 -46.80
CA ALA A 74 31.58 8.31 -46.07
C ALA A 74 30.36 7.38 -45.93
N SER A 75 30.02 6.66 -46.99
CA SER A 75 28.93 5.68 -46.98
C SER A 75 29.20 4.54 -46.00
N ASN A 76 30.43 4.01 -45.98
CA ASN A 76 30.84 2.98 -45.02
C ASN A 76 30.76 3.48 -43.57
N GLN A 77 31.16 4.73 -43.31
CA GLN A 77 31.03 5.33 -41.97
C GLN A 77 29.57 5.42 -41.52
N ILE A 78 28.66 5.83 -42.41
CA ILE A 78 27.22 5.88 -42.12
C ILE A 78 26.70 4.48 -41.79
N LEU A 79 27.08 3.47 -42.58
CA LEU A 79 26.65 2.08 -42.33
C LEU A 79 27.12 1.56 -40.97
N VAL A 80 28.37 1.85 -40.58
CA VAL A 80 28.89 1.47 -39.27
C VAL A 80 28.11 2.16 -38.15
N HIS A 81 27.88 3.48 -38.25
CA HIS A 81 27.12 4.22 -37.24
C HIS A 81 25.68 3.72 -37.11
N LEU A 82 24.97 3.49 -38.23
CA LEU A 82 23.62 2.93 -38.22
C LEU A 82 23.58 1.56 -37.56
N LYS A 83 24.56 0.70 -37.86
CA LYS A 83 24.67 -0.62 -37.22
C LYS A 83 24.88 -0.51 -35.71
N THR A 84 25.75 0.38 -35.26
CA THR A 84 25.96 0.61 -33.82
C THR A 84 24.67 1.07 -33.15
N LYS A 85 23.90 1.98 -33.77
CA LYS A 85 22.61 2.43 -33.25
C LYS A 85 21.56 1.33 -33.23
N GLU A 86 21.51 0.49 -34.26
CA GLU A 86 20.63 -0.69 -34.30
C GLU A 86 20.96 -1.68 -33.17
N ASP A 87 22.24 -1.95 -32.93
CA ASP A 87 22.70 -2.83 -31.85
C ASP A 87 22.38 -2.25 -30.45
N GLU A 88 22.53 -0.92 -30.28
CA GLU A 88 22.15 -0.20 -29.05
C GLU A 88 20.65 -0.29 -28.77
N LEU A 89 19.82 0.00 -29.78
CA LEU A 89 18.37 -0.10 -29.67
C LEU A 89 17.92 -1.53 -29.37
N SER A 90 18.52 -2.51 -30.04
CA SER A 90 18.23 -3.93 -29.80
C SER A 90 18.54 -4.33 -28.34
N ARG A 91 19.66 -3.84 -27.79
CA ARG A 91 20.03 -4.06 -26.39
C ARG A 91 19.06 -3.38 -25.42
N SER A 92 18.64 -2.14 -25.72
CA SER A 92 17.65 -1.40 -24.93
C SER A 92 16.30 -2.13 -24.91
N ILE A 93 15.79 -2.57 -26.06
CA ILE A 93 14.55 -3.34 -26.17
C ILE A 93 14.63 -4.63 -25.35
N ALA A 94 15.77 -5.34 -25.40
CA ALA A 94 15.96 -6.55 -24.61
C ALA A 94 15.95 -6.26 -23.09
N SER A 95 16.56 -5.15 -22.64
CA SER A 95 16.49 -4.70 -21.24
C SER A 95 15.05 -4.40 -20.82
N CYS A 96 14.32 -3.60 -21.61
CA CYS A 96 12.94 -3.25 -21.30
C CYS A 96 12.02 -4.48 -21.23
N ARG A 97 12.25 -5.50 -22.07
CA ARG A 97 11.51 -6.76 -21.99
C ARG A 97 11.82 -7.53 -20.70
N ALA A 98 13.09 -7.63 -20.32
CA ALA A 98 13.47 -8.27 -19.07
C ALA A 98 12.90 -7.53 -17.84
N GLU A 99 12.87 -6.21 -17.87
CA GLU A 99 12.24 -5.39 -16.83
C GLU A 99 10.72 -5.61 -16.77
N ALA A 100 10.06 -5.69 -17.93
CA ALA A 100 8.63 -6.00 -18.00
C ALA A 100 8.31 -7.38 -17.41
N ASP A 101 9.13 -8.41 -17.70
CA ASP A 101 8.99 -9.74 -17.11
C ASP A 101 9.12 -9.68 -15.58
N VAL A 102 10.05 -8.89 -15.05
CA VAL A 102 10.18 -8.69 -13.59
C VAL A 102 8.92 -8.04 -13.01
N VAL A 103 8.39 -6.99 -13.64
CA VAL A 103 7.16 -6.33 -13.19
C VAL A 103 5.98 -7.32 -13.17
N ASP A 104 5.84 -8.14 -14.21
CA ASP A 104 4.79 -9.17 -14.29
C ASP A 104 4.88 -10.18 -13.14
N THR A 105 6.10 -10.60 -12.77
CA THR A 105 6.29 -11.46 -11.59
C THR A 105 5.87 -10.80 -10.29
N TRP A 106 6.13 -9.49 -10.14
CA TRP A 106 5.69 -8.73 -8.96
C TRP A 106 4.18 -8.56 -8.91
N VAL A 107 3.54 -8.26 -10.03
CA VAL A 107 2.08 -8.19 -10.14
C VAL A 107 1.46 -9.51 -9.70
N THR A 108 1.92 -10.62 -10.28
CA THR A 108 1.43 -11.97 -9.93
C THR A 108 1.63 -12.28 -8.44
N PHE A 109 2.79 -11.90 -7.87
CA PHE A 109 3.06 -12.08 -6.45
C PHE A 109 2.12 -11.26 -5.55
N LEU A 110 1.88 -10.00 -5.88
CA LEU A 110 1.00 -9.11 -5.12
C LEU A 110 -0.46 -9.58 -5.20
N GLU A 111 -0.93 -9.99 -6.37
CA GLU A 111 -2.26 -10.58 -6.55
C GLU A 111 -2.41 -11.86 -5.71
N GLY A 112 -1.44 -12.76 -5.77
CA GLY A 112 -1.43 -13.98 -4.95
C GLY A 112 -1.43 -13.69 -3.45
N THR A 113 -0.66 -12.67 -3.02
CA THR A 113 -0.60 -12.23 -1.62
C THR A 113 -1.92 -11.63 -1.17
N TRP A 114 -2.57 -10.82 -2.02
CA TRP A 114 -3.88 -10.24 -1.76
C TRP A 114 -4.95 -11.32 -1.57
N VAL A 115 -5.01 -12.30 -2.47
CA VAL A 115 -5.93 -13.44 -2.38
C VAL A 115 -5.69 -14.24 -1.08
N LEU A 116 -4.43 -14.50 -0.74
CA LEU A 116 -4.08 -15.19 0.50
C LEU A 116 -4.55 -14.41 1.73
N GLN A 117 -4.26 -13.11 1.79
CA GLN A 117 -4.65 -12.26 2.90
C GLN A 117 -6.18 -12.19 3.05
N ALA A 118 -6.90 -12.00 1.95
CA ALA A 118 -8.35 -11.96 1.94
C ALA A 118 -8.97 -13.30 2.42
N SER A 119 -8.42 -14.42 1.97
CA SER A 119 -8.89 -15.74 2.42
C SER A 119 -8.63 -15.97 3.92
N TYR A 120 -7.49 -15.51 4.42
CA TYR A 120 -7.12 -15.65 5.83
C TYR A 120 -8.01 -14.78 6.72
N THR A 121 -8.29 -13.54 6.32
CA THR A 121 -9.19 -12.65 7.07
C THR A 121 -10.60 -13.21 7.10
N GLU A 122 -11.13 -13.69 5.97
CA GLU A 122 -12.45 -14.34 5.90
C GLU A 122 -12.51 -15.59 6.80
N GLN A 123 -11.48 -16.44 6.78
CA GLN A 123 -11.40 -17.61 7.64
C GLN A 123 -11.35 -17.24 9.12
N LYS A 124 -10.58 -16.21 9.48
CA LYS A 124 -10.50 -15.71 10.85
C LYS A 124 -11.82 -15.14 11.33
N GLU A 125 -12.50 -14.37 10.50
CA GLU A 125 -13.83 -13.83 10.82
C GLU A 125 -14.83 -14.97 11.06
N LYS A 126 -14.87 -15.97 10.17
CA LYS A 126 -15.71 -17.18 10.35
C LYS A 126 -15.38 -17.91 11.64
N GLN A 127 -14.09 -18.06 11.97
CA GLN A 127 -13.66 -18.69 13.22
C GLN A 127 -14.15 -17.90 14.44
N VAL A 128 -13.88 -16.59 14.47
CA VAL A 128 -14.26 -15.72 15.59
C VAL A 128 -15.78 -15.71 15.76
N LYS A 129 -16.53 -15.61 14.67
CA LYS A 129 -18.00 -15.68 14.71
C LYS A 129 -18.49 -17.01 15.28
N GLY A 130 -17.93 -18.13 14.82
CA GLY A 130 -18.29 -19.46 15.32
C GLY A 130 -17.92 -19.68 16.79
N GLU A 131 -16.78 -19.15 17.25
CA GLU A 131 -16.39 -19.19 18.67
C GLU A 131 -17.31 -18.30 19.52
N LEU A 132 -17.62 -17.10 19.06
CA LEU A 132 -18.53 -16.17 19.75
C LEU A 132 -19.93 -16.78 19.92
N GLU A 133 -20.44 -17.47 18.90
CA GLU A 133 -21.73 -18.18 18.97
C GLU A 133 -21.70 -19.31 20.01
N ARG A 134 -20.63 -20.13 20.05
CA ARG A 134 -20.47 -21.19 21.07
C ARG A 134 -20.39 -20.63 22.48
N TYR A 135 -19.58 -19.58 22.70
CA TYR A 135 -19.49 -18.94 24.02
C TYR A 135 -20.80 -18.26 24.42
N GLY A 136 -21.53 -17.71 23.46
CA GLY A 136 -22.88 -17.19 23.67
C GLY A 136 -23.84 -18.27 24.18
N GLU A 137 -23.81 -19.47 23.61
CA GLU A 137 -24.63 -20.60 24.07
C GLU A 137 -24.21 -21.09 25.46
N HIS A 138 -22.90 -21.19 25.76
CA HIS A 138 -22.43 -21.52 27.11
C HIS A 138 -22.86 -20.50 28.17
N PHE A 139 -22.78 -19.20 27.84
CA PHE A 139 -23.20 -18.14 28.74
C PHE A 139 -24.71 -18.17 28.98
N ALA A 140 -25.52 -18.35 27.94
CA ALA A 140 -26.97 -18.48 28.08
C ALA A 140 -27.35 -19.67 28.98
N ASN A 141 -26.74 -20.83 28.77
CA ASN A 141 -26.96 -22.02 29.61
C ASN A 141 -26.57 -21.78 31.08
N LEU A 142 -25.46 -21.08 31.33
CA LEU A 142 -25.04 -20.73 32.69
C LEU A 142 -26.05 -19.81 33.39
N VAL A 143 -26.53 -18.78 32.68
CA VAL A 143 -27.55 -17.85 33.19
C VAL A 143 -28.84 -18.60 33.51
N ILE A 144 -29.29 -19.49 32.63
CA ILE A 144 -30.48 -20.34 32.86
C ILE A 144 -30.30 -21.19 34.12
N HIS A 145 -29.15 -21.86 34.25
CA HIS A 145 -28.87 -22.72 35.39
C HIS A 145 -28.87 -21.93 36.71
N LEU A 146 -28.22 -20.76 36.73
CA LEU A 146 -28.12 -19.95 37.93
C LEU A 146 -29.46 -19.32 38.31
N LEU A 147 -30.22 -18.80 37.34
CA LEU A 147 -31.55 -18.24 37.58
C LEU A 147 -32.53 -19.31 38.08
N SER A 148 -32.47 -20.52 37.53
CA SER A 148 -33.29 -21.65 38.01
C SER A 148 -32.92 -22.01 39.45
N THR A 149 -31.62 -22.11 39.74
CA THR A 149 -31.13 -22.38 41.11
C THR A 149 -31.56 -21.31 42.11
N TYR A 150 -31.49 -20.03 41.72
CA TYR A 150 -31.93 -18.94 42.58
C TYR A 150 -33.44 -18.94 42.79
N LYS A 151 -34.23 -19.15 41.74
CA LYS A 151 -35.69 -19.27 41.84
C LYS A 151 -36.07 -20.39 42.82
N ASP A 152 -35.45 -21.56 42.70
CA ASP A 152 -35.72 -22.73 43.54
C ASP A 152 -35.27 -22.51 44.99
N ARG A 153 -34.25 -21.68 45.23
CA ARG A 153 -33.78 -21.31 46.57
C ARG A 153 -34.60 -20.18 47.21
N LEU A 154 -35.04 -19.20 46.42
CA LEU A 154 -35.82 -18.04 46.87
C LEU A 154 -37.21 -18.47 47.35
N SER A 155 -37.89 -19.36 46.63
CA SER A 155 -39.27 -19.73 46.97
C SER A 155 -39.41 -20.35 48.38
N PRO A 156 -38.58 -21.31 48.82
CA PRO A 156 -38.60 -21.81 50.20
C PRO A 156 -38.20 -20.76 51.24
N LEU A 157 -37.22 -19.89 50.93
CA LEU A 157 -36.77 -18.83 51.84
C LEU A 157 -37.87 -17.79 52.08
N ILE A 158 -38.56 -17.35 51.03
CA ILE A 158 -39.69 -16.43 51.12
C ILE A 158 -40.82 -17.05 51.96
N ASN A 159 -41.14 -18.32 51.72
CA ASN A 159 -42.11 -19.05 52.52
C ASN A 159 -41.70 -19.18 54.00
N ARG A 160 -40.41 -19.35 54.28
CA ARG A 160 -39.88 -19.38 55.66
C ARG A 160 -40.01 -18.02 56.33
N ILE A 161 -39.61 -16.94 55.65
CA ILE A 161 -39.77 -15.57 56.14
C ILE A 161 -41.24 -15.25 56.41
N LYS A 162 -42.14 -15.64 55.51
CA LYS A 162 -43.59 -15.45 55.70
C LYS A 162 -44.10 -16.12 56.97
N LYS A 163 -43.68 -17.37 57.22
CA LYS A 163 -44.01 -18.08 58.47
C LYS A 163 -43.42 -17.40 59.70
N LEU A 164 -42.14 -17.03 59.66
CA LEU A 164 -41.46 -16.30 60.75
C LEU A 164 -42.17 -14.97 61.05
N ALA A 165 -42.59 -14.23 60.01
CA ALA A 165 -43.33 -12.98 60.15
C ALA A 165 -44.69 -13.19 60.85
N GLU A 166 -45.43 -14.23 60.46
CA GLU A 166 -46.68 -14.61 61.13
C GLU A 166 -46.46 -15.00 62.59
N ASP A 167 -45.41 -15.76 62.90
CA ASP A 167 -45.13 -16.21 64.28
C ASP A 167 -44.63 -15.06 65.17
N LEU A 168 -43.83 -14.15 64.63
CA LEU A 168 -43.44 -12.89 65.29
C LEU A 168 -44.64 -11.98 65.55
N ARG A 169 -45.63 -11.94 64.63
CA ARG A 169 -46.89 -11.21 64.82
C ARG A 169 -47.79 -11.85 65.89
N LYS A 170 -47.87 -13.19 65.93
CA LYS A 170 -48.63 -13.91 66.97
C LYS A 170 -48.04 -13.70 68.36
N SER A 171 -46.71 -13.69 68.49
CA SER A 171 -46.05 -13.40 69.79
C SER A 171 -46.28 -11.95 70.26
N GLN A 172 -46.40 -11.00 69.33
CA GLN A 172 -46.72 -9.59 69.62
C GLN A 172 -48.17 -9.38 70.09
N GLY A 173 -49.11 -10.23 69.68
CA GLY A 173 -50.52 -10.18 70.06
C GLY A 173 -50.85 -10.69 71.48
N SER A 174 -49.91 -11.32 72.20
CA SER A 174 -50.15 -11.84 73.56
C SER A 174 -50.06 -10.79 74.68
N LYS A 175 -49.98 -9.49 74.33
CA LYS A 175 -49.99 -8.39 75.31
C LYS A 175 -51.43 -8.07 75.74
N THR A 176 -52.04 -8.90 76.59
CA THR A 176 -53.02 -8.45 77.61
C THR A 176 -53.30 -9.53 78.67
N THR A 177 -52.81 -9.28 79.90
CA THR A 177 -53.20 -9.82 81.23
C THR A 177 -52.92 -11.31 81.48
N PHE A 178 -52.25 -11.80 82.53
CA PHE A 178 -51.96 -11.41 83.93
C PHE A 178 -50.52 -11.89 84.28
N GLY A 179 -49.74 -11.20 85.13
CA GLY A 179 -49.66 -11.46 86.58
C GLY A 179 -48.61 -12.52 86.92
N GLU A 180 -47.49 -12.10 87.53
CA GLU A 180 -46.44 -12.85 88.27
C GLU A 180 -46.30 -14.37 88.03
N ASP A 181 -45.23 -14.82 87.35
CA ASP A 181 -43.97 -15.32 87.96
C ASP A 181 -43.05 -16.00 86.90
N ASP A 182 -41.75 -15.79 87.04
CA ASP A 182 -40.58 -16.60 86.61
C ASP A 182 -40.52 -17.35 85.25
N GLU A 183 -41.32 -17.02 84.23
CA GLU A 183 -41.20 -17.61 82.87
C GLU A 183 -40.96 -16.58 81.74
N SER A 184 -40.69 -15.32 82.09
CA SER A 184 -40.47 -14.26 81.09
C SER A 184 -39.13 -14.41 80.34
N SER A 185 -38.12 -15.06 80.92
CA SER A 185 -36.79 -15.21 80.32
C SER A 185 -36.74 -16.24 79.17
N LYS A 186 -37.57 -17.30 79.21
CA LYS A 186 -37.68 -18.27 78.10
C LYS A 186 -38.42 -17.71 76.90
N VAL A 187 -39.47 -16.91 77.12
CA VAL A 187 -40.26 -16.29 76.04
C VAL A 187 -39.48 -15.18 75.34
N THR A 188 -38.64 -14.42 76.06
CA THR A 188 -37.77 -13.40 75.46
C THR A 188 -36.64 -13.98 74.62
N ASN A 189 -36.03 -15.10 75.06
CA ASN A 189 -34.95 -15.74 74.32
C ASN A 189 -35.48 -16.37 73.02
N THR A 190 -36.64 -17.03 73.06
CA THR A 190 -37.27 -17.62 71.88
C THR A 190 -37.72 -16.57 70.85
N ARG A 191 -38.19 -15.39 71.27
CA ARG A 191 -38.49 -14.28 70.35
C ARG A 191 -37.23 -13.73 69.69
N LYS A 192 -36.16 -13.52 70.46
CA LYS A 192 -34.88 -13.00 69.96
C LYS A 192 -34.28 -13.91 68.88
N ASP A 193 -34.34 -15.23 69.09
CA ASP A 193 -33.87 -16.21 68.11
C ASP A 193 -34.68 -16.17 66.79
N LEU A 194 -36.00 -15.96 66.87
CA LEU A 194 -36.88 -15.82 65.70
C LEU A 194 -36.63 -14.51 64.92
N GLU A 195 -36.37 -13.41 65.63
CA GLU A 195 -36.03 -12.12 65.02
C GLU A 195 -34.66 -12.18 64.32
N GLU A 196 -33.66 -12.83 64.92
CA GLU A 196 -32.33 -13.03 64.31
C GLU A 196 -32.42 -13.90 63.04
N GLU A 197 -33.20 -15.00 63.08
CA GLU A 197 -33.43 -15.85 61.91
C GLU A 197 -34.16 -15.12 60.77
N TYR A 198 -35.10 -14.23 61.12
CA TYR A 198 -35.79 -13.38 60.14
C TYR A 198 -34.81 -12.43 59.44
N VAL A 199 -33.96 -11.71 60.21
CA VAL A 199 -32.98 -10.75 59.68
C VAL A 199 -31.93 -11.43 58.80
N ASP A 200 -31.45 -12.62 59.20
CA ASP A 200 -30.54 -13.44 58.41
C ASP A 200 -31.20 -13.90 57.09
N GLY A 201 -32.46 -14.35 57.16
CA GLY A 201 -33.26 -14.71 55.99
C GLY A 201 -33.44 -13.53 55.03
N GLU A 202 -33.86 -12.37 55.55
CA GLU A 202 -34.06 -11.12 54.80
C GLU A 202 -32.77 -10.69 54.09
N SER A 203 -31.64 -10.69 54.82
CA SER A 203 -30.33 -10.36 54.28
C SER A 203 -29.92 -11.29 53.14
N LYS A 204 -30.16 -12.60 53.27
CA LYS A 204 -29.87 -13.61 52.24
C LYS A 204 -30.72 -13.41 50.98
N ILE A 205 -32.01 -13.08 51.14
CA ILE A 205 -32.90 -12.80 50.02
C ILE A 205 -32.46 -11.52 49.29
N LEU A 206 -32.22 -10.44 50.02
CA LEU A 206 -31.76 -9.17 49.44
C LEU A 206 -30.42 -9.30 48.71
N ALA A 207 -29.45 -10.02 49.30
CA ALA A 207 -28.17 -10.29 48.65
C ALA A 207 -28.36 -11.10 47.35
N THR A 208 -29.25 -12.09 47.35
CA THR A 208 -29.54 -12.90 46.16
C THR A 208 -30.20 -12.06 45.06
N LEU A 209 -31.18 -11.23 45.41
CA LEU A 209 -31.86 -10.34 44.46
C LEU A 209 -30.89 -9.32 43.83
N ARG A 210 -29.95 -8.77 44.62
CA ARG A 210 -28.89 -7.88 44.09
C ARG A 210 -28.02 -8.55 43.04
N VAL A 211 -27.65 -9.83 43.23
CA VAL A 211 -26.88 -10.59 42.25
C VAL A 211 -27.69 -10.80 40.97
N ILE A 212 -28.99 -11.09 41.09
CA ILE A 212 -29.88 -11.28 39.94
C ILE A 212 -30.07 -9.98 39.15
N ASP A 213 -30.22 -8.84 39.83
CA ASP A 213 -30.32 -7.52 39.18
C ASP A 213 -29.02 -7.15 38.44
N ALA A 214 -27.86 -7.45 39.05
CA ALA A 214 -26.56 -7.28 38.39
C ALA A 214 -26.43 -8.17 37.15
N MET A 215 -26.85 -9.44 37.24
CA MET A 215 -26.89 -10.35 36.10
C MET A 215 -27.81 -9.89 34.99
N LYS A 216 -29.03 -9.44 35.34
CA LYS A 216 -30.01 -8.89 34.40
C LYS A 216 -29.39 -7.72 33.63
N SER A 217 -28.74 -6.81 34.33
CA SER A 217 -28.05 -5.67 33.73
C SER A 217 -26.95 -6.13 32.76
N GLN A 218 -26.07 -7.04 33.17
CA GLN A 218 -24.99 -7.54 32.30
C GLN A 218 -25.49 -8.32 31.08
N TYR A 219 -26.63 -9.02 31.21
CA TYR A 219 -27.19 -9.79 30.11
C TYR A 219 -27.65 -8.90 28.95
N TYR A 220 -28.29 -7.76 29.26
CA TYR A 220 -28.88 -6.84 28.28
C TYR A 220 -27.96 -5.68 27.85
N VAL A 221 -26.86 -5.40 28.57
CA VAL A 221 -25.90 -4.33 28.20
C VAL A 221 -25.12 -4.66 26.92
N GLN A 222 -25.07 -5.92 26.46
CA GLN A 222 -24.26 -6.37 25.30
C GLN A 222 -25.08 -6.92 24.12
N THR A 223 -26.39 -6.71 24.08
CA THR A 223 -27.27 -7.33 23.05
C THR A 223 -27.41 -6.54 21.75
N GLU A 224 -26.66 -5.44 21.54
CA GLU A 224 -26.62 -4.79 20.22
C GLU A 224 -25.95 -5.72 19.18
N GLY A 225 -26.78 -6.54 18.52
CA GLY A 225 -26.40 -7.37 17.37
C GLY A 225 -26.13 -8.86 17.63
N ILE A 226 -26.14 -9.33 18.88
CA ILE A 226 -25.91 -10.77 19.20
C ILE A 226 -27.25 -11.44 19.50
N TYR A 227 -27.79 -12.19 18.54
CA TYR A 227 -28.92 -13.09 18.76
C TYR A 227 -28.49 -14.23 19.70
N ARG A 228 -29.08 -14.31 20.89
CA ARG A 228 -28.84 -15.40 21.84
C ARG A 228 -30.00 -16.38 21.80
N LYS A 229 -29.70 -17.63 21.46
CA LYS A 229 -30.65 -18.73 21.56
C LYS A 229 -31.15 -18.81 23.01
N GLU A 230 -32.45 -19.09 23.20
CA GLU A 230 -33.12 -19.22 24.51
C GLU A 230 -33.45 -17.93 25.28
N GLU A 231 -33.41 -16.78 24.61
CA GLU A 231 -33.81 -15.48 25.18
C GLU A 231 -35.21 -15.52 25.83
N GLN A 232 -36.16 -16.24 25.23
CA GLN A 232 -37.50 -16.44 25.80
C GLN A 232 -37.45 -17.15 27.16
N LYS A 233 -36.68 -18.24 27.30
CA LYS A 233 -36.57 -18.98 28.57
C LYS A 233 -35.92 -18.12 29.66
N ILE A 234 -34.92 -17.33 29.28
CA ILE A 234 -34.21 -16.43 30.20
C ILE A 234 -35.16 -15.30 30.66
N ALA A 235 -35.94 -14.72 29.74
CA ALA A 235 -36.95 -13.73 30.07
C ALA A 235 -38.04 -14.30 31.00
N GLU A 236 -38.50 -15.53 30.75
CA GLU A 236 -39.45 -16.23 31.60
C GLU A 236 -38.89 -16.44 33.02
N LEU A 237 -37.62 -16.86 33.15
CA LEU A 237 -36.97 -17.05 34.46
C LEU A 237 -36.80 -15.73 35.22
N PHE A 238 -36.37 -14.65 34.56
CA PHE A 238 -36.33 -13.33 35.17
C PHE A 238 -37.72 -12.87 35.63
N SER A 239 -38.76 -13.11 34.83
CA SER A 239 -40.14 -12.79 35.22
C SER A 239 -40.61 -13.61 36.43
N ALA A 240 -40.21 -14.88 36.54
CA ALA A 240 -40.55 -15.73 37.66
C ALA A 240 -39.87 -15.27 38.96
N VAL A 241 -38.61 -14.85 38.88
CA VAL A 241 -37.91 -14.26 40.03
C VAL A 241 -38.50 -12.91 40.42
N GLU A 242 -38.89 -12.06 39.45
CA GLU A 242 -39.55 -10.78 39.74
C GLU A 242 -40.87 -10.99 40.49
N LYS A 243 -41.66 -12.01 40.13
CA LYS A 243 -42.87 -12.39 40.88
C LYS A 243 -42.56 -12.78 42.34
N LEU A 244 -41.48 -13.54 42.57
CA LEU A 244 -41.03 -13.89 43.91
C LEU A 244 -40.56 -12.66 44.71
N LYS A 245 -39.90 -11.70 44.05
CA LYS A 245 -39.54 -10.42 44.66
C LYS A 245 -40.76 -9.63 45.10
N VAL A 246 -41.78 -9.51 44.25
CA VAL A 246 -43.06 -8.86 44.60
C VAL A 246 -43.75 -9.59 45.76
N GLU A 247 -43.72 -10.93 45.78
CA GLU A 247 -44.25 -11.70 46.90
C GLU A 247 -43.52 -11.38 48.21
N PHE A 248 -42.18 -11.33 48.18
CA PHE A 248 -41.38 -10.95 49.35
C PHE A 248 -41.68 -9.52 49.83
N GLU A 249 -41.78 -8.55 48.92
CA GLU A 249 -42.11 -7.16 49.24
C GLU A 249 -43.54 -6.99 49.80
N SER A 250 -44.45 -7.92 49.51
CA SER A 250 -45.82 -7.93 50.05
C SER A 250 -45.92 -8.42 51.49
N ILE A 251 -44.88 -9.07 52.02
CA ILE A 251 -44.84 -9.50 53.42
C ILE A 251 -44.63 -8.26 54.28
N GLU A 252 -45.62 -7.93 55.11
CA GLU A 252 -45.51 -6.81 56.06
C GLU A 252 -44.38 -7.10 57.06
N ARG A 253 -43.36 -6.24 57.07
CA ARG A 253 -42.18 -6.39 57.93
C ARG A 253 -42.59 -6.31 59.41
N PRO A 254 -42.36 -7.36 60.22
CA PRO A 254 -42.68 -7.35 61.65
C PRO A 254 -41.90 -6.29 62.43
N THR A 255 -42.43 -5.83 63.58
CA THR A 255 -41.68 -4.96 64.48
C THR A 255 -40.60 -5.77 65.20
N LEU A 256 -39.33 -5.55 64.85
CA LEU A 256 -38.18 -6.26 65.43
C LEU A 256 -37.62 -5.48 66.62
N GLU A 257 -37.62 -6.09 67.80
CA GLU A 257 -37.08 -5.48 69.02
C GLU A 257 -35.55 -5.37 68.96
N ILE A 258 -34.88 -6.28 68.22
CA ILE A 258 -33.43 -6.26 67.96
C ILE A 258 -33.00 -5.00 67.18
N GLU A 259 -33.88 -4.41 66.36
CA GLU A 259 -33.58 -3.20 65.58
C GLU A 259 -34.01 -1.90 66.27
N THR A 260 -34.88 -1.95 67.28
CA THR A 260 -35.26 -0.78 68.09
C THR A 260 -34.32 -0.56 69.27
N PRO A 261 -33.54 0.54 69.33
CA PRO A 261 -32.73 0.84 70.50
C PRO A 261 -33.65 1.27 71.65
N THR A 262 -33.86 0.41 72.64
CA THR A 262 -34.54 0.81 73.88
C THR A 262 -33.61 1.74 74.68
N GLN A 263 -33.95 3.03 74.65
CA GLN A 263 -33.35 4.11 75.43
C GLN A 263 -33.52 3.85 76.94
N ARG A 264 -32.42 3.80 77.70
CA ARG A 264 -32.45 4.03 79.15
C ARG A 264 -31.26 4.90 79.62
N SER A 265 -31.64 6.10 80.04
CA SER A 265 -31.00 7.07 80.97
C SER A 265 -29.67 7.76 80.59
N GLU A 266 -29.81 9.04 80.22
CA GLU A 266 -28.82 10.13 80.33
C GLU A 266 -28.54 10.47 81.81
N THR A 267 -27.33 10.84 82.25
CA THR A 267 -26.74 12.21 82.23
C THR A 267 -25.48 12.22 83.15
N PRO A 268 -24.67 13.30 83.29
CA PRO A 268 -24.04 14.19 82.29
C PRO A 268 -22.53 14.45 82.61
N PHE A 269 -21.72 15.03 81.71
CA PHE A 269 -20.71 16.05 82.10
C PHE A 269 -20.17 16.84 80.89
N SER A 270 -20.45 18.15 80.95
CA SER A 270 -19.89 19.33 80.27
C SER A 270 -18.39 19.21 79.92
N ASP A 271 -17.91 19.44 78.69
CA ASP A 271 -17.80 20.67 77.85
C ASP A 271 -16.34 21.20 77.79
N LYS A 272 -15.94 21.57 76.56
CA LYS A 272 -14.80 22.42 76.11
C LYS A 272 -13.38 21.86 75.92
N SER A 273 -13.13 21.60 74.62
CA SER A 273 -12.16 22.27 73.75
C SER A 273 -10.70 21.80 73.66
N ASN A 274 -10.34 21.56 72.39
CA ASN A 274 -9.15 22.05 71.67
C ASN A 274 -7.91 21.16 71.51
N LYS A 275 -7.66 20.93 70.21
CA LYS A 275 -6.38 20.90 69.47
C LYS A 275 -5.64 19.56 69.29
N SER A 276 -5.65 19.16 68.01
CA SER A 276 -4.68 18.40 67.20
C SER A 276 -3.21 18.50 67.65
N PRO A 277 -2.31 17.56 67.28
CA PRO A 277 -1.66 17.64 65.96
C PRO A 277 -1.39 16.31 65.22
N LEU A 278 -1.26 16.46 63.90
CA LEU A 278 -0.62 15.59 62.91
C LEU A 278 0.81 15.14 63.31
N ALA A 279 1.26 13.96 62.82
CA ALA A 279 2.25 13.84 61.73
C ALA A 279 2.87 12.42 61.58
N ILE A 280 2.76 11.89 60.35
CA ILE A 280 3.81 11.29 59.48
C ILE A 280 4.84 10.34 60.13
N TYR A 281 4.95 9.10 59.63
CA TYR A 281 6.23 8.54 59.15
C TYR A 281 6.03 7.45 58.07
N LYS A 282 6.80 7.61 56.99
CA LYS A 282 7.00 6.70 55.86
C LYS A 282 7.81 5.47 56.29
N GLN A 283 7.61 4.32 55.65
CA GLN A 283 8.72 3.49 55.14
C GLN A 283 8.27 2.46 54.09
N ARG A 284 9.12 2.34 53.06
CA ARG A 284 9.12 1.40 51.92
C ARG A 284 9.98 0.18 52.30
N PRO A 285 9.83 -0.97 51.61
CA PRO A 285 11.05 -1.55 51.00
C PRO A 285 10.86 -2.20 49.62
N ASP A 286 11.81 -1.85 48.74
CA ASP A 286 12.61 -2.61 47.76
C ASP A 286 12.07 -3.77 46.89
N THR A 287 12.39 -3.62 45.60
CA THR A 287 12.31 -4.58 44.49
C THR A 287 13.57 -5.47 44.42
N PRO A 288 13.49 -6.69 43.84
CA PRO A 288 14.61 -7.33 43.17
C PRO A 288 14.51 -7.18 41.63
N GLU A 289 15.65 -6.84 41.02
CA GLU A 289 15.88 -6.69 39.58
C GLU A 289 15.87 -8.05 38.85
N TYR A 290 15.15 -8.12 37.72
CA TYR A 290 15.42 -9.09 36.65
C TYR A 290 15.88 -8.32 35.41
N LYS A 291 17.11 -8.58 34.99
CA LYS A 291 17.69 -8.08 33.73
C LYS A 291 16.91 -8.64 32.54
N LYS A 292 16.37 -7.76 31.69
CA LYS A 292 15.97 -8.10 30.32
C LYS A 292 16.57 -7.07 29.37
N ASN A 293 17.60 -7.51 28.65
CA ASN A 293 18.12 -6.82 27.47
C ASN A 293 17.11 -6.95 26.33
N GLY A 294 17.02 -5.91 25.49
CA GLY A 294 16.31 -5.95 24.20
C GLY A 294 15.22 -4.89 24.08
N ALA A 295 15.61 -3.67 23.72
CA ALA A 295 14.69 -2.69 23.16
C ALA A 295 14.35 -3.12 21.72
N MET A 296 13.07 -3.34 21.44
CA MET A 296 12.53 -3.26 20.08
C MET A 296 11.44 -2.18 20.13
N GLU A 297 11.73 -1.07 19.48
CA GLU A 297 10.86 0.09 19.33
C GLU A 297 9.53 -0.32 18.69
N LYS A 298 8.44 0.14 19.28
CA LYS A 298 7.14 0.22 18.62
C LYS A 298 7.13 1.48 17.77
N ASN A 299 7.40 1.35 16.48
CA ASN A 299 7.07 2.39 15.50
C ASN A 299 5.81 1.94 14.74
N THR A 300 4.70 2.60 15.06
CA THR A 300 3.45 2.54 14.30
C THR A 300 3.65 3.31 12.99
N LEU A 301 3.81 2.54 11.92
CA LEU A 301 3.50 2.74 10.50
C LEU A 301 3.34 4.18 9.94
N PRO A 302 4.29 4.62 9.09
CA PRO A 302 4.06 5.56 7.98
C PRO A 302 3.53 4.88 6.69
N ALA A 303 3.43 3.55 6.68
CA ALA A 303 3.14 2.77 5.46
C ALA A 303 1.69 2.84 4.97
N GLU A 304 0.70 3.06 5.84
CA GLU A 304 -0.72 3.14 5.42
C GLU A 304 -1.01 4.42 4.62
N VAL A 305 -0.31 5.52 4.93
CA VAL A 305 -0.48 6.80 4.22
C VAL A 305 0.13 6.72 2.81
N GLU A 306 1.26 6.03 2.64
CA GLU A 306 1.91 5.84 1.35
C GLU A 306 1.09 4.95 0.40
N ILE A 307 0.48 3.87 0.92
CA ILE A 307 -0.37 2.99 0.11
C ILE A 307 -1.64 3.72 -0.35
N THR A 308 -2.25 4.51 0.53
CA THR A 308 -3.45 5.30 0.19
C THR A 308 -3.14 6.37 -0.88
N ASN A 309 -1.93 6.96 -0.83
CA ASN A 309 -1.47 7.92 -1.83
C ASN A 309 -1.18 7.26 -3.20
N LEU A 310 -0.63 6.04 -3.21
CA LEU A 310 -0.38 5.29 -4.46
C LEU A 310 -1.68 4.81 -5.12
N VAL A 311 -2.64 4.35 -4.33
CA VAL A 311 -3.99 3.99 -4.83
C VAL A 311 -4.70 5.20 -5.42
N SER A 312 -4.63 6.37 -4.76
CA SER A 312 -5.20 7.62 -5.31
C SER A 312 -4.46 8.15 -6.54
N ALA A 313 -3.19 7.81 -6.73
CA ALA A 313 -2.44 8.13 -7.95
C ALA A 313 -2.85 7.23 -9.12
N TYR A 314 -3.20 5.97 -8.86
CA TYR A 314 -3.65 5.01 -9.87
C TYR A 314 -5.11 5.26 -10.30
N GLU A 315 -5.99 5.62 -9.35
CA GLU A 315 -7.42 5.91 -9.62
C GLU A 315 -7.64 7.19 -10.45
N LYS A 316 -6.59 7.98 -10.68
CA LYS A 316 -6.61 9.14 -11.58
C LYS A 316 -6.27 8.81 -13.04
N PHE A 317 -5.94 7.55 -13.35
CA PHE A 317 -5.48 7.14 -14.68
C PHE A 317 -6.56 6.44 -15.52
N ASP A 318 -7.72 6.09 -14.96
CA ASP A 318 -8.80 5.44 -15.70
C ASP A 318 -9.85 6.45 -16.18
N GLY A 319 -9.65 6.96 -17.39
CA GLY A 319 -10.61 7.78 -18.13
C GLY A 319 -10.18 8.02 -19.58
N GLU A 320 -10.56 7.09 -20.46
CA GLU A 320 -10.76 7.18 -21.93
C GLU A 320 -9.84 8.06 -22.83
N ASP A 321 -9.10 7.39 -23.72
CA ASP A 321 -8.77 7.71 -25.12
C ASP A 321 -8.48 9.17 -25.53
N SER A 322 -7.18 9.49 -25.66
CA SER A 322 -6.63 10.06 -26.90
C SER A 322 -5.09 10.06 -26.96
N PRO A 323 -4.49 9.81 -28.14
CA PRO A 323 -3.05 9.73 -28.32
C PRO A 323 -2.48 11.15 -28.54
N GLU A 324 -2.15 11.85 -27.47
CA GLU A 324 -1.39 13.10 -27.56
C GLU A 324 0.11 12.81 -27.55
N VAL A 325 0.65 12.78 -28.78
CA VAL A 325 1.95 13.33 -29.18
C VAL A 325 3.09 13.13 -28.16
N ILE A 326 3.92 12.13 -28.42
CA ILE A 326 5.30 12.10 -27.93
C ILE A 326 5.93 13.44 -28.32
N ASN A 327 6.23 14.28 -27.31
CA ASN A 327 6.91 15.56 -27.49
C ASN A 327 8.14 15.38 -28.37
N ALA A 328 8.10 15.99 -29.56
CA ALA A 328 9.22 16.02 -30.50
C ALA A 328 10.34 16.99 -30.07
N GLU A 329 10.20 17.66 -28.92
CA GLU A 329 11.18 18.61 -28.40
C GLU A 329 12.41 17.98 -27.71
N GLU A 330 12.45 16.66 -27.47
CA GLU A 330 13.61 16.00 -26.83
C GLU A 330 14.55 15.30 -27.82
N ILE A 331 14.30 15.43 -29.13
CA ILE A 331 15.21 15.01 -30.21
C ILE A 331 15.84 16.26 -30.82
N ASN A 332 16.62 17.01 -30.04
CA ASN A 332 17.40 18.10 -30.61
C ASN A 332 18.72 18.39 -29.89
N ASP A 333 19.38 17.34 -29.40
CA ASP A 333 20.77 17.40 -28.94
C ASP A 333 21.68 16.67 -29.93
N TRP A 334 21.76 17.23 -31.15
CA TRP A 334 22.82 16.94 -32.10
C TRP A 334 23.87 18.05 -31.94
N GLU A 335 24.67 17.98 -30.89
CA GLU A 335 25.83 18.85 -30.73
C GLU A 335 26.96 18.30 -31.62
N PHE A 336 27.20 18.99 -32.73
CA PHE A 336 28.28 18.71 -33.65
C PHE A 336 29.56 19.27 -33.02
N ASP A 337 30.44 18.41 -32.49
CA ASP A 337 31.76 18.82 -32.05
C ASP A 337 32.51 19.45 -33.23
N ALA A 338 32.55 20.78 -33.27
CA ALA A 338 33.38 21.54 -34.18
C ALA A 338 34.83 21.27 -33.80
N LEU A 339 35.49 20.43 -34.60
CA LEU A 339 36.92 20.20 -34.55
C LEU A 339 37.66 21.56 -34.54
N ASP A 340 38.48 21.72 -33.52
CA ASP A 340 39.43 22.81 -33.33
C ASP A 340 40.16 23.14 -34.63
N LYS A 341 40.19 24.43 -34.97
CA LYS A 341 41.06 24.96 -36.02
C LYS A 341 42.42 25.29 -35.41
N ASP A 342 43.44 24.57 -35.86
CA ASP A 342 44.82 25.09 -35.96
C ASP A 342 44.93 26.13 -37.08
#